data_AF-A0AAW5MAZ6-F1
#
_entry.id   AF-A0AAW5MAZ6-F1
#
_cell.length_a   1.000
_cell.length_b   1.000
_cell.length_c   1.000
_cell.angle_alpha   90.00
_cell.angle_beta   90.00
_cell.angle_gamma   90.00
#
_symmetry.space_group_name_H-M   'P 1'
#
loop_
_entity.id
_entity.type
_entity.pdbx_description
1 polymer ?
#
loop_
_entity_poly.entity_id
_entity_poly.type
_entity_poly.pdbx_seq_one_letter_code
_entity_poly.pdbx_strand_id
1 'polypeptide(L)'
;MKKQFYRFRPISRLLSDHIENGELQNQEIFFAHPSQLNDPVEGYRDIIWSGDHIVWENLFRHYVYTLHHSIIKFLIFGKEVTLTENDIPVHSSRESLPSDRAKELESKIEELFLDNKNILNLIHQLSQKKSPIRKDELKFYLSRIHLYAVKCVFDILILEKMSPDCNRIPDEIEAKLEGIQHSIFSENIAKGAVDNILIPLSIEREQIYLIRKINSPELFANDNREFLITKYPFLYVDTLLKVCCQEWYTACFMSDYSNSSVWGHYGSNHTGVCLIFNAETENDSHYLCLEGVNSISSATGLNRGTIKLKFHEIKYEEKQGFFDFFRLLGNISHPTMEKMWYHNKNGARSICAEDISASIEKWRDSYWDSFYQAIKIKTKDWSYEKEHRLIWHSSLIDLSEISHRVMNYDFKSLHGIIFGINTSDEDKIKIVNIIKEKCQKYEINDFSFYQAYFCFDDQCIKKIQLKSLNEIVKAKSNIFQ
;
A
#
# COMPACT_ATOMS: atom_id res chain seq x y z
N MET A 1 -36.76 0.44 -3.98
CA MET A 1 -35.96 1.36 -3.15
C MET A 1 -34.53 1.32 -3.66
N LYS A 2 -33.82 2.46 -3.72
CA LYS A 2 -32.39 2.48 -4.08
C LYS A 2 -31.59 1.72 -2.99
N LYS A 3 -30.52 1.04 -3.38
CA LYS A 3 -29.61 0.40 -2.42
C LYS A 3 -28.94 1.48 -1.57
N GLN A 4 -28.95 1.30 -0.25
CA GLN A 4 -28.36 2.23 0.71
C GLN A 4 -27.05 1.70 1.27
N PHE A 5 -26.09 2.59 1.45
CA PHE A 5 -24.81 2.35 2.12
C PHE A 5 -24.61 3.37 3.25
N TYR A 6 -24.00 2.92 4.34
CA TYR A 6 -23.90 3.63 5.60
C TYR A 6 -22.45 4.04 5.84
N ARG A 7 -22.18 5.32 6.09
CA ARG A 7 -20.83 5.84 6.37
C ARG A 7 -20.81 6.52 7.73
N PHE A 8 -20.16 5.87 8.69
CA PHE A 8 -20.03 6.36 10.06
C PHE A 8 -18.95 7.43 10.17
N ARG A 9 -19.22 8.51 10.89
CA ARG A 9 -18.30 9.64 11.02
C ARG A 9 -18.27 10.22 12.43
N PRO A 10 -17.07 10.45 13.00
CA PRO A 10 -16.93 11.25 14.21
C PRO A 10 -17.33 12.70 13.90
N ILE A 11 -17.87 13.40 14.90
CA ILE A 11 -18.29 14.80 14.76
C ILE A 11 -17.12 15.69 14.36
N SER A 12 -15.91 15.45 14.90
CA SER A 12 -14.70 16.21 14.56
C SER A 12 -14.48 16.21 13.05
N ARG A 13 -14.32 15.07 12.39
CA ARG A 13 -14.13 15.03 10.93
C ARG A 13 -15.30 15.63 10.14
N LEU A 14 -16.53 15.44 10.63
CA LEU A 14 -17.72 15.87 9.91
C LEU A 14 -17.89 17.40 9.90
N LEU A 15 -17.58 18.06 11.02
CA LEU A 15 -17.80 19.49 11.24
C LEU A 15 -16.50 20.32 11.33
N SER A 16 -15.35 19.69 11.59
CA SER A 16 -14.12 20.36 12.03
C SER A 16 -12.85 19.48 11.88
N ASP A 17 -12.21 19.43 10.69
CA ASP A 17 -10.76 19.17 10.64
C ASP A 17 -10.08 19.48 9.29
N HIS A 18 -8.81 19.94 9.38
CA HIS A 18 -7.74 20.17 8.37
C HIS A 18 -8.04 20.93 7.07
N ILE A 19 -9.30 21.07 6.67
CA ILE A 19 -9.77 21.88 5.54
C ILE A 19 -10.90 22.74 6.11
N GLU A 20 -10.94 24.03 5.77
CA GLU A 20 -11.97 24.94 6.29
C GLU A 20 -13.38 24.32 6.12
N ASN A 21 -14.12 24.18 7.23
CA ASN A 21 -15.53 23.78 7.33
C ASN A 21 -15.92 22.27 7.35
N GLY A 22 -14.97 21.32 7.32
CA GLY A 22 -15.24 19.88 7.57
C GLY A 22 -15.94 19.09 6.43
N GLU A 23 -15.97 17.75 6.55
CA GLU A 23 -16.41 16.84 5.46
C GLU A 23 -17.83 17.16 4.95
N LEU A 24 -18.78 17.49 5.84
CA LEU A 24 -20.18 17.68 5.45
C LEU A 24 -20.42 18.97 4.67
N GLN A 25 -19.80 20.07 5.10
CA GLN A 25 -19.94 21.35 4.41
C GLN A 25 -19.33 21.29 3.01
N ASN A 26 -18.19 20.60 2.87
CA ASN A 26 -17.47 20.50 1.61
C ASN A 26 -17.96 19.34 0.72
N GLN A 27 -18.89 18.51 1.22
CA GLN A 27 -19.36 17.29 0.56
C GLN A 27 -18.22 16.32 0.24
N GLU A 28 -17.29 16.14 1.18
CA GLU A 28 -16.05 15.42 0.94
C GLU A 28 -16.09 13.96 1.41
N ILE A 29 -15.42 13.11 0.66
CA ILE A 29 -15.07 11.73 1.00
C ILE A 29 -13.56 11.62 0.86
N PHE A 30 -12.89 11.47 2.00
CA PHE A 30 -11.49 11.11 2.05
C PHE A 30 -11.29 9.62 1.76
N PHE A 31 -10.31 9.31 0.92
CA PHE A 31 -9.82 7.97 0.62
C PHE A 31 -8.53 7.70 1.40
N ALA A 32 -8.61 6.79 2.38
CA ALA A 32 -7.52 6.48 3.29
C ALA A 32 -6.49 5.55 2.65
N HIS A 33 -5.22 5.74 3.01
CA HIS A 33 -4.13 4.80 2.68
C HIS A 33 -4.31 3.50 3.50
N PRO A 34 -3.87 2.32 3.02
CA PRO A 34 -4.03 1.06 3.72
C PRO A 34 -3.40 1.04 5.12
N SER A 35 -2.31 1.78 5.33
CA SER A 35 -1.70 1.94 6.66
C SER A 35 -2.57 2.68 7.67
N GLN A 36 -3.68 3.28 7.26
CA GLN A 36 -4.65 3.97 8.12
C GLN A 36 -5.88 3.11 8.43
N LEU A 37 -5.92 1.87 7.94
CA LEU A 37 -7.00 0.92 8.19
C LEU A 37 -6.78 0.19 9.51
N ASN A 38 -7.87 -0.35 10.06
CA ASN A 38 -7.90 -0.90 11.41
C ASN A 38 -7.41 -2.35 11.51
N ASP A 39 -7.50 -3.14 10.43
CA ASP A 39 -6.99 -4.50 10.41
C ASP A 39 -5.52 -4.49 9.92
N PRO A 40 -4.53 -4.95 10.72
CA PRO A 40 -3.13 -4.91 10.36
C PRO A 40 -2.76 -5.84 9.19
N VAL A 41 -3.62 -6.79 8.82
CA VAL A 41 -3.41 -7.66 7.65
C VAL A 41 -4.25 -7.21 6.44
N GLU A 42 -4.90 -6.06 6.52
CA GLU A 42 -5.78 -5.54 5.49
C GLU A 42 -5.01 -5.08 4.25
N GLY A 43 -5.36 -5.63 3.09
CA GLY A 43 -4.61 -5.39 1.85
C GLY A 43 -3.21 -6.02 1.84
N TYR A 44 -2.85 -6.79 2.88
CA TYR A 44 -1.69 -7.67 2.85
C TYR A 44 -1.81 -8.60 1.65
N ARG A 45 -0.66 -8.96 1.08
CA ARG A 45 -0.54 -9.95 0.02
C ARG A 45 0.54 -10.92 0.48
N ASP A 46 0.20 -12.19 0.62
CA ASP A 46 1.21 -13.23 0.85
C ASP A 46 2.00 -13.40 -0.45
N ILE A 47 3.12 -12.69 -0.56
CA ILE A 47 3.97 -12.69 -1.75
C ILE A 47 5.03 -13.76 -1.58
N ILE A 48 5.15 -14.59 -2.61
CA ILE A 48 6.17 -15.62 -2.73
C ILE A 48 7.05 -15.35 -3.96
N TRP A 49 8.23 -15.95 -3.99
CA TRP A 49 9.13 -15.94 -5.14
C TRP A 49 9.33 -17.37 -5.63
N SER A 50 8.91 -17.62 -6.88
CA SER A 50 9.14 -18.91 -7.55
C SER A 50 9.44 -18.69 -9.04
N GLY A 51 10.62 -19.11 -9.48
CA GLY A 51 11.04 -18.83 -10.85
C GLY A 51 12.29 -19.56 -11.26
N ASP A 52 12.58 -19.47 -12.55
CA ASP A 52 13.79 -20.04 -13.15
C ASP A 52 15.04 -19.22 -12.83
N HIS A 53 16.18 -19.71 -13.32
CA HIS A 53 17.47 -19.06 -13.11
C HIS A 53 17.49 -17.60 -13.60
N ILE A 54 16.76 -17.29 -14.67
CA ILE A 54 16.78 -15.95 -15.30
C ILE A 54 16.21 -14.90 -14.36
N VAL A 55 15.00 -15.13 -13.81
CA VAL A 55 14.38 -14.15 -12.91
C VAL A 55 15.12 -14.03 -11.58
N TRP A 56 15.73 -15.12 -11.10
CA TRP A 56 16.59 -15.06 -9.91
C TRP A 56 17.85 -14.23 -10.18
N GLU A 57 18.61 -14.52 -11.24
CA GLU A 57 19.77 -13.72 -11.62
C GLU A 57 19.41 -12.23 -11.74
N ASN A 58 18.27 -11.92 -12.37
CA ASN A 58 17.78 -10.56 -12.54
C ASN A 58 17.35 -9.89 -11.23
N LEU A 59 16.80 -10.63 -10.27
CA LEU A 59 16.53 -10.10 -8.93
C LEU A 59 17.80 -9.64 -8.22
N PHE A 60 18.87 -10.44 -8.30
CA PHE A 60 20.17 -10.09 -7.70
C PHE A 60 20.87 -8.96 -8.47
N ARG A 61 20.76 -8.93 -9.80
CA ARG A 61 21.21 -7.81 -10.64
C ARG A 61 20.51 -6.51 -10.22
N HIS A 62 19.19 -6.53 -10.13
CA HIS A 62 18.38 -5.39 -9.72
C HIS A 62 18.70 -4.95 -8.27
N TYR A 63 18.93 -5.89 -7.35
CA TYR A 63 19.35 -5.59 -5.99
C TYR A 63 20.62 -4.73 -5.93
N VAL A 64 21.65 -5.14 -6.68
CA VAL A 64 22.93 -4.44 -6.73
C VAL A 64 22.79 -3.09 -7.43
N TYR A 65 22.01 -3.03 -8.51
CA TYR A 65 21.68 -1.78 -9.20
C TYR A 65 21.05 -0.76 -8.24
N THR A 66 19.98 -1.15 -7.53
CA THR A 66 19.33 -0.23 -6.59
C THR A 66 20.26 0.15 -5.45
N LEU A 67 21.14 -0.77 -5.00
CA LEU A 67 22.09 -0.52 -3.93
C LEU A 67 23.16 0.49 -4.35
N HIS A 68 23.68 0.35 -5.56
CA HIS A 68 24.61 1.30 -6.16
C HIS A 68 24.01 2.71 -6.19
N HIS A 69 22.76 2.85 -6.63
CA HIS A 69 22.07 4.15 -6.61
C HIS A 69 21.94 4.75 -5.21
N SER A 70 21.59 3.94 -4.21
CA SER A 70 21.50 4.41 -2.83
C SER A 70 22.87 4.78 -2.24
N ILE A 71 23.94 4.08 -2.62
CA ILE A 71 25.32 4.43 -2.25
C ILE A 71 25.74 5.76 -2.89
N ILE A 72 25.43 5.99 -4.17
CA ILE A 72 25.68 7.28 -4.82
C ILE A 72 24.96 8.42 -4.10
N LYS A 73 23.67 8.24 -3.76
CA LYS A 73 22.94 9.24 -2.95
C LYS A 73 23.63 9.51 -1.62
N PHE A 74 24.08 8.47 -0.91
CA PHE A 74 24.84 8.63 0.34
C PHE A 74 26.15 9.40 0.15
N LEU A 75 26.91 9.13 -0.91
CA LEU A 75 28.16 9.83 -1.20
C LEU A 75 27.94 11.31 -1.54
N ILE A 76 26.82 11.64 -2.19
CA ILE A 76 26.45 13.02 -2.56
C ILE A 76 25.93 13.79 -1.34
N PHE A 77 24.98 13.22 -0.59
CA PHE A 77 24.27 13.94 0.46
C PHE A 77 24.88 13.77 1.85
N GLY A 78 25.71 12.76 2.08
CA GLY A 78 26.35 12.50 3.37
C GLY A 78 25.33 12.36 4.51
N LYS A 79 25.22 13.40 5.35
CA LYS A 79 24.25 13.51 6.46
C LYS A 79 23.15 14.55 6.23
N GLU A 80 23.21 15.31 5.13
CA GLU A 80 22.31 16.45 4.90
C GLU A 80 20.87 16.02 4.61
N VAL A 81 20.70 14.85 3.97
CA VAL A 81 19.40 14.26 3.64
C VAL A 81 19.33 12.86 4.20
N THR A 82 18.29 12.55 4.98
CA THR A 82 18.08 11.19 5.51
C THR A 82 17.48 10.30 4.41
N LEU A 83 18.14 9.19 4.11
CA LEU A 83 17.67 8.18 3.17
C LEU A 83 16.58 7.31 3.80
N THR A 84 15.54 7.05 3.02
CA THR A 84 14.37 6.25 3.40
C THR A 84 14.12 5.13 2.39
N GLU A 85 13.15 4.26 2.65
CA GLU A 85 12.69 3.23 1.70
C GLU A 85 12.23 3.83 0.36
N ASN A 86 11.74 5.07 0.35
CA ASN A 86 11.34 5.77 -0.87
C ASN A 86 12.53 6.15 -1.75
N ASP A 87 13.75 6.11 -1.21
CA ASP A 87 14.96 6.40 -1.96
C ASP A 87 15.52 5.21 -2.76
N ILE A 88 14.96 4.01 -2.55
CA ILE A 88 15.34 2.79 -3.28
C ILE A 88 14.62 2.77 -4.63
N PRO A 89 15.33 2.90 -5.77
CA PRO A 89 14.71 3.11 -7.07
C PRO A 89 14.24 1.80 -7.72
N VAL A 90 13.29 1.10 -7.10
CA VAL A 90 12.83 -0.24 -7.51
C VAL A 90 12.10 -0.30 -8.86
N HIS A 91 11.68 0.86 -9.40
CA HIS A 91 11.05 0.95 -10.73
C HIS A 91 12.08 1.22 -11.84
N SER A 92 13.34 1.49 -11.47
CA SER A 92 14.40 1.86 -12.38
C SER A 92 15.25 0.64 -12.74
N SER A 93 15.93 0.73 -13.88
CA SER A 93 16.87 -0.29 -14.34
C SER A 93 18.04 0.38 -15.05
N ARG A 94 19.07 -0.40 -15.42
CA ARG A 94 20.20 0.06 -16.23
C ARG A 94 19.79 0.88 -17.47
N GLU A 95 18.65 0.55 -18.08
CA GLU A 95 18.13 1.25 -19.25
C GLU A 95 17.68 2.69 -18.96
N SER A 96 17.35 2.98 -17.69
CA SER A 96 16.99 4.32 -17.23
C SER A 96 18.21 5.21 -16.95
N LEU A 97 19.43 4.67 -17.03
CA LEU A 97 20.65 5.44 -16.83
C LEU A 97 20.90 6.42 -17.99
N PRO A 98 21.26 7.68 -17.69
CA PRO A 98 21.28 8.76 -18.67
C PRO A 98 22.49 8.76 -19.61
N SER A 99 23.55 8.00 -19.32
CA SER A 99 24.79 8.00 -20.10
C SER A 99 25.41 6.61 -20.25
N ASP A 100 26.15 6.41 -21.34
CA ASP A 100 26.87 5.15 -21.59
C ASP A 100 27.91 4.87 -20.51
N ARG A 101 28.61 5.91 -20.02
CA ARG A 101 29.54 5.78 -18.88
C ARG A 101 28.85 5.24 -17.62
N ALA A 102 27.62 5.69 -17.33
CA ALA A 102 26.87 5.17 -16.18
C ALA A 102 26.48 3.71 -16.40
N LYS A 103 26.08 3.34 -17.62
CA LYS A 103 25.75 1.95 -17.98
C LYS A 103 26.96 1.02 -17.93
N GLU A 104 28.14 1.50 -18.31
CA GLU A 104 29.41 0.77 -18.20
C GLU A 104 29.82 0.57 -16.75
N LEU A 105 29.72 1.62 -15.92
CA LEU A 105 29.99 1.53 -14.48
C LEU A 105 29.09 0.47 -13.83
N GLU A 106 27.79 0.51 -14.12
CA GLU A 106 26.84 -0.47 -13.62
C GLU A 106 27.21 -1.90 -14.08
N SER A 107 27.60 -2.07 -15.34
CA SER A 107 28.00 -3.38 -15.86
C SER A 107 29.19 -3.97 -15.11
N LYS A 108 30.20 -3.14 -14.80
CA LYS A 108 31.36 -3.57 -14.02
C LYS A 108 30.98 -4.03 -12.61
N ILE A 109 30.04 -3.33 -11.97
CA ILE A 109 29.53 -3.69 -10.64
C ILE A 109 28.75 -5.01 -10.72
N GLU A 110 27.83 -5.13 -11.67
CA GLU A 110 27.03 -6.33 -11.88
C GLU A 110 27.91 -7.56 -12.17
N GLU A 111 28.94 -7.41 -13.01
CA GLU A 111 29.88 -8.47 -13.36
C GLU A 111 30.72 -8.88 -12.16
N LEU A 112 31.31 -7.92 -11.44
CA LEU A 112 32.08 -8.23 -10.23
C LEU A 112 31.25 -9.01 -9.19
N PHE A 113 29.98 -8.64 -9.01
CA PHE A 113 29.11 -9.31 -8.07
C PHE A 113 28.65 -10.69 -8.54
N LEU A 114 28.24 -10.82 -9.82
CA LEU A 114 27.71 -12.07 -10.38
C LEU A 114 28.80 -13.08 -10.77
N ASP A 115 30.06 -12.67 -10.93
CA ASP A 115 31.18 -13.60 -11.20
C ASP A 115 31.61 -14.39 -9.94
N ASN A 116 31.10 -14.00 -8.77
CA ASN A 116 31.38 -14.72 -7.53
C ASN A 116 30.70 -16.09 -7.49
N LYS A 117 31.50 -17.14 -7.32
CA LYS A 117 31.03 -18.55 -7.28
C LYS A 117 29.95 -18.80 -6.23
N ASN A 118 30.01 -18.16 -5.06
CA ASN A 118 29.02 -18.34 -4.01
C ASN A 118 27.68 -17.70 -4.37
N ILE A 119 27.70 -16.56 -5.08
CA ILE A 119 26.50 -15.89 -5.58
C ILE A 119 25.84 -16.70 -6.70
N LEU A 120 26.62 -17.17 -7.69
CA LEU A 120 26.12 -18.04 -8.75
C LEU A 120 25.50 -19.33 -8.19
N ASN A 121 26.17 -19.96 -7.22
CA ASN A 121 25.64 -21.16 -6.59
C ASN A 121 24.34 -20.86 -5.82
N LEU A 122 24.25 -19.72 -5.12
CA LEU A 122 23.01 -19.29 -4.45
C LEU A 122 21.86 -19.13 -5.46
N ILE A 123 22.09 -18.40 -6.56
CA ILE A 123 21.09 -18.22 -7.63
C ILE A 123 20.64 -19.56 -8.19
N HIS A 124 21.60 -20.46 -8.48
CA HIS A 124 21.30 -21.79 -8.96
C HIS A 124 20.44 -22.56 -7.95
N GLN A 125 20.82 -22.59 -6.68
CA GLN A 125 20.07 -23.28 -5.62
C GLN A 125 18.65 -22.73 -5.45
N LEU A 126 18.46 -21.41 -5.50
CA LEU A 126 17.13 -20.78 -5.45
C LEU A 126 16.28 -21.17 -6.65
N SER A 127 16.87 -21.24 -7.84
CA SER A 127 16.17 -21.66 -9.07
C SER A 127 15.74 -23.12 -9.08
N GLN A 128 16.42 -23.99 -8.32
CA GLN A 128 16.10 -25.43 -8.23
C GLN A 128 15.14 -25.76 -7.09
N LYS A 129 14.82 -24.78 -6.23
CA LYS A 129 14.00 -25.02 -5.06
C LYS A 129 12.55 -25.27 -5.47
N LYS A 130 12.00 -26.42 -5.04
CA LYS A 130 10.60 -26.80 -5.32
C LYS A 130 9.60 -26.03 -4.48
N SER A 131 9.95 -25.69 -3.24
CA SER A 131 9.10 -24.89 -2.37
C SER A 131 9.32 -23.40 -2.67
N PRO A 132 8.25 -22.60 -2.77
CA PRO A 132 8.38 -21.17 -3.00
C PRO A 132 9.09 -20.46 -1.84
N ILE A 133 9.82 -19.39 -2.15
CA ILE A 133 10.51 -18.56 -1.16
C ILE A 133 9.55 -17.53 -0.61
N ARG A 134 9.51 -17.37 0.71
CA ARG A 134 8.72 -16.33 1.39
C ARG A 134 9.53 -15.07 1.65
N LYS A 135 8.82 -13.99 1.99
CA LYS A 135 9.39 -12.66 2.24
C LYS A 135 10.55 -12.67 3.24
N ASP A 136 10.38 -13.29 4.40
CA ASP A 136 11.40 -13.30 5.45
C ASP A 136 12.61 -14.18 5.08
N GLU A 137 12.38 -15.22 4.28
CA GLU A 137 13.43 -16.07 3.74
C GLU A 137 14.27 -15.33 2.69
N LEU A 138 13.63 -14.56 1.79
CA LEU A 138 14.35 -13.69 0.86
C LEU A 138 15.15 -12.61 1.59
N LYS A 139 14.55 -11.96 2.60
CA LYS A 139 15.23 -11.00 3.48
C LYS A 139 16.46 -11.62 4.14
N PHE A 140 16.35 -12.85 4.61
CA PHE A 140 17.47 -13.58 5.18
C PHE A 140 18.58 -13.76 4.15
N TYR A 141 18.30 -14.30 2.95
CA TYR A 141 19.33 -14.51 1.93
C TYR A 141 20.03 -13.22 1.51
N LEU A 142 19.27 -12.16 1.23
CA LEU A 142 19.85 -10.86 0.88
C LEU A 142 20.71 -10.31 2.02
N SER A 143 20.29 -10.45 3.28
CA SER A 143 21.11 -10.01 4.42
C SER A 143 22.46 -10.72 4.53
N ARG A 144 22.56 -11.98 4.05
CA ARG A 144 23.80 -12.77 4.10
C ARG A 144 24.81 -12.34 3.04
N ILE A 145 24.34 -11.91 1.87
CA ILE A 145 25.19 -11.45 0.77
C ILE A 145 25.39 -9.92 0.79
N HIS A 146 24.65 -9.20 1.62
CA HIS A 146 24.54 -7.75 1.55
C HIS A 146 25.87 -7.02 1.67
N LEU A 147 26.69 -7.35 2.68
CA LEU A 147 28.00 -6.71 2.85
C LEU A 147 28.95 -6.96 1.67
N TYR A 148 28.81 -8.10 1.01
CA TYR A 148 29.56 -8.37 -0.21
C TYR A 148 29.06 -7.54 -1.38
N ALA A 149 27.74 -7.38 -1.55
CA ALA A 149 27.18 -6.47 -2.54
C ALA A 149 27.66 -5.02 -2.33
N VAL A 150 27.67 -4.54 -1.08
CA VAL A 150 28.22 -3.23 -0.71
C VAL A 150 29.71 -3.13 -1.06
N LYS A 151 30.49 -4.18 -0.80
CA LYS A 151 31.91 -4.27 -1.17
C LYS A 151 32.09 -4.11 -2.69
N CYS A 152 31.38 -4.89 -3.50
CA CYS A 152 31.48 -4.83 -4.96
C CYS A 152 31.22 -3.42 -5.49
N VAL A 153 30.19 -2.74 -4.97
CA VAL A 153 29.89 -1.35 -5.36
C VAL A 153 31.05 -0.42 -4.98
N PHE A 154 31.49 -0.43 -3.72
CA PHE A 154 32.55 0.49 -3.29
C PHE A 154 33.88 0.23 -3.99
N ASP A 155 34.26 -1.03 -4.23
CA ASP A 155 35.50 -1.36 -4.93
C ASP A 155 35.53 -0.74 -6.33
N ILE A 156 34.45 -0.89 -7.12
CA ILE A 156 34.35 -0.27 -8.44
C ILE A 156 34.34 1.26 -8.33
N LEU A 157 33.57 1.84 -7.40
CA LEU A 157 33.54 3.29 -7.23
C LEU A 157 34.90 3.88 -6.81
N ILE A 158 35.65 3.18 -5.98
CA ILE A 158 37.00 3.59 -5.58
C ILE A 158 37.96 3.50 -6.77
N LEU A 159 37.92 2.39 -7.53
CA LEU A 159 38.74 2.23 -8.75
C LEU A 159 38.48 3.35 -9.76
N GLU A 160 37.22 3.78 -9.89
CA GLU A 160 36.79 4.87 -10.77
C GLU A 160 36.94 6.28 -10.13
N LYS A 161 37.53 6.37 -8.93
CA LYS A 161 37.77 7.61 -8.16
C LYS A 161 36.50 8.38 -7.78
N MET A 162 35.38 7.68 -7.66
CA MET A 162 34.07 8.21 -7.26
C MET A 162 33.76 8.01 -5.76
N SER A 163 34.57 7.25 -5.03
CA SER A 163 34.48 7.10 -3.58
C SER A 163 35.88 7.14 -2.94
N PRO A 164 36.04 7.69 -1.73
CA PRO A 164 37.29 7.61 -0.98
C PRO A 164 37.57 6.17 -0.51
N ASP A 165 38.85 5.82 -0.35
CA ASP A 165 39.30 4.51 0.14
C ASP A 165 38.80 4.17 1.55
N CYS A 166 38.43 5.15 2.38
CA CYS A 166 37.91 4.90 3.72
C CYS A 166 36.55 4.20 3.74
N ASN A 167 35.84 4.15 2.61
CA ASN A 167 34.61 3.38 2.44
C ASN A 167 34.85 1.93 2.01
N ARG A 168 36.10 1.53 1.74
CA ARG A 168 36.44 0.17 1.31
C ARG A 168 35.97 -0.85 2.35
N ILE A 169 35.31 -1.89 1.86
CA ILE A 169 34.91 -3.03 2.69
C ILE A 169 36.04 -4.08 2.67
N PRO A 170 36.45 -4.62 3.83
CA PRO A 170 37.55 -5.59 3.90
C PRO A 170 37.28 -6.88 3.12
N ASP A 171 38.33 -7.47 2.54
CA ASP A 171 38.25 -8.67 1.71
C ASP A 171 37.78 -9.91 2.49
N GLU A 172 37.94 -9.95 3.82
CA GLU A 172 37.49 -11.09 4.64
C GLU A 172 35.96 -11.28 4.62
N ILE A 173 35.20 -10.30 4.14
CA ILE A 173 33.76 -10.44 3.91
C ILE A 173 33.47 -11.50 2.85
N GLU A 174 34.34 -11.70 1.86
CA GLU A 174 34.15 -12.73 0.82
C GLU A 174 34.16 -14.15 1.41
N ALA A 175 35.05 -14.41 2.36
CA ALA A 175 35.12 -15.69 3.06
C ALA A 175 33.83 -16.00 3.85
N LYS A 176 33.12 -14.96 4.32
CA LYS A 176 31.82 -15.13 5.03
C LYS A 176 30.70 -15.61 4.12
N LEU A 177 30.87 -15.53 2.79
CA LEU A 177 29.92 -16.08 1.82
C LEU A 177 29.94 -17.61 1.79
N GLU A 178 31.07 -18.26 2.10
CA GLU A 178 31.17 -19.72 2.06
C GLU A 178 30.21 -20.39 3.06
N GLY A 179 29.97 -19.77 4.22
CA GLY A 179 29.04 -20.24 5.24
C GLY A 179 27.54 -20.11 4.89
N ILE A 180 27.22 -19.43 3.79
CA ILE A 180 25.85 -19.32 3.29
C ILE A 180 25.34 -20.71 2.85
N GLN A 181 26.20 -21.53 2.26
CA GLN A 181 25.83 -22.83 1.71
C GLN A 181 25.32 -23.82 2.77
N HIS A 182 25.92 -23.82 3.97
CA HIS A 182 25.53 -24.70 5.07
C HIS A 182 24.29 -24.24 5.83
N SER A 183 24.00 -22.93 5.83
CA SER A 183 22.89 -22.34 6.59
C SER A 183 21.57 -22.29 5.81
N ILE A 184 21.63 -22.16 4.48
CA ILE A 184 20.45 -22.02 3.61
C ILE A 184 19.62 -23.31 3.47
N PHE A 185 20.25 -24.49 3.63
CA PHE A 185 19.63 -25.79 3.35
C PHE A 185 19.70 -26.80 4.51
N SER A 186 19.86 -26.33 5.75
CA SER A 186 19.62 -27.25 6.87
C SER A 186 18.19 -27.81 6.76
N GLU A 187 18.02 -29.13 6.94
CA GLU A 187 16.73 -29.84 6.77
C GLU A 187 15.56 -29.22 7.56
N ASN A 188 15.87 -28.39 8.56
CA ASN A 188 14.92 -27.66 9.38
C ASN A 188 14.19 -26.52 8.63
N ILE A 189 14.81 -25.87 7.64
CA ILE A 189 14.17 -24.81 6.83
C ILE A 189 13.23 -25.44 5.77
N ALA A 190 13.54 -26.63 5.28
CA ALA A 190 12.78 -27.31 4.22
C ALA A 190 11.42 -27.88 4.66
N LYS A 191 11.16 -28.07 5.96
CA LYS A 191 9.93 -28.71 6.50
C LYS A 191 8.82 -27.74 6.92
N GLY A 192 8.87 -26.46 6.50
CA GLY A 192 7.84 -25.48 6.85
C GLY A 192 7.99 -24.87 8.26
N ALA A 193 9.10 -25.14 8.95
CA ALA A 193 9.49 -24.48 10.20
C ALA A 193 10.29 -23.19 9.96
N VAL A 194 10.17 -22.59 8.76
CA VAL A 194 10.84 -21.36 8.37
C VAL A 194 10.50 -20.23 9.34
N ASP A 195 9.21 -20.06 9.67
CA ASP A 195 8.74 -19.03 10.59
C ASP A 195 9.28 -19.26 12.02
N ASN A 196 9.34 -20.52 12.48
CA ASN A 196 9.85 -20.87 13.81
C ASN A 196 11.36 -20.64 13.98
N ILE A 197 12.10 -20.43 12.89
CA ILE A 197 13.56 -20.19 12.92
C ILE A 197 13.87 -18.74 12.53
N LEU A 198 13.29 -18.25 11.44
CA LEU A 198 13.56 -16.92 10.92
C LEU A 198 12.96 -15.81 11.80
N ILE A 199 11.79 -16.03 12.43
CA ILE A 199 11.19 -15.03 13.33
C ILE A 199 12.05 -14.85 14.59
N PRO A 200 12.47 -15.89 15.31
CA PRO A 200 13.39 -15.70 16.45
C PRO A 200 14.70 -15.03 16.04
N LEU A 201 15.28 -15.39 14.89
CA LEU A 201 16.51 -14.75 14.40
C LEU A 201 16.31 -13.28 14.02
N SER A 202 15.14 -12.91 13.47
CA SER A 202 14.82 -11.52 13.16
C SER A 202 14.65 -10.68 14.42
N ILE A 203 13.97 -11.23 15.43
CA ILE A 203 13.80 -10.63 16.76
C ILE A 203 15.15 -10.48 17.47
N GLU A 204 15.98 -11.53 17.48
CA GLU A 204 17.32 -11.48 18.11
C GLU A 204 18.19 -10.41 17.46
N ARG A 205 18.16 -10.31 16.12
CA ARG A 205 18.87 -9.25 15.40
C ARG A 205 18.37 -7.85 15.79
N GLU A 206 17.06 -7.67 15.91
CA GLU A 206 16.47 -6.41 16.34
C GLU A 206 16.90 -6.06 17.78
N GLN A 207 16.93 -7.04 18.68
CA GLN A 207 17.44 -6.85 20.04
C GLN A 207 18.92 -6.45 20.05
N ILE A 208 19.78 -7.17 19.31
CA ILE A 208 21.21 -6.83 19.19
C ILE A 208 21.38 -5.42 18.63
N TYR A 209 20.57 -5.06 17.63
CA TYR A 209 20.57 -3.71 17.05
C TYR A 209 20.21 -2.65 18.10
N LEU A 210 19.12 -2.84 18.85
CA LEU A 210 18.69 -1.93 19.90
C LEU A 210 19.77 -1.80 20.99
N ILE A 211 20.35 -2.92 21.43
CA ILE A 211 21.44 -2.94 22.42
C ILE A 211 22.64 -2.12 21.93
N ARG A 212 23.06 -2.30 20.67
CA ARG A 212 24.17 -1.52 20.11
C ARG A 212 23.82 -0.04 20.02
N LYS A 213 22.60 0.30 19.59
CA LYS A 213 22.15 1.69 19.49
C LYS A 213 22.10 2.39 20.84
N ILE A 214 21.67 1.68 21.88
CA ILE A 214 21.66 2.17 23.26
C ILE A 214 23.10 2.35 23.79
N ASN A 215 23.98 1.38 23.55
CA ASN A 215 25.32 1.37 24.13
C ASN A 215 26.34 2.27 23.40
N SER A 216 26.06 2.65 22.15
CA SER A 216 26.99 3.44 21.33
C SER A 216 26.25 4.36 20.35
N PRO A 217 25.42 5.30 20.83
CA PRO A 217 24.58 6.14 19.97
C PRO A 217 25.37 6.92 18.91
N GLU A 218 26.62 7.29 19.22
CA GLU A 218 27.54 7.96 18.30
C GLU A 218 27.92 7.12 17.07
N LEU A 219 27.95 5.78 17.18
CA LEU A 219 28.18 4.88 16.03
C LEU A 219 26.97 4.85 15.07
N PHE A 220 25.80 5.24 15.56
CA PHE A 220 24.56 5.36 14.79
C PHE A 220 24.21 6.82 14.46
N ALA A 221 25.13 7.77 14.70
CA ALA A 221 24.94 9.18 14.38
C ALA A 221 24.96 9.49 12.86
N ASN A 222 25.01 8.47 12.00
CA ASN A 222 24.84 8.59 10.56
C ASN A 222 23.76 7.59 10.11
N ASP A 223 22.51 8.07 10.12
CA ASP A 223 21.34 7.27 9.75
C ASP A 223 21.47 6.67 8.34
N ASN A 224 22.18 7.33 7.42
CA ASN A 224 22.37 6.85 6.05
C ASN A 224 23.37 5.70 5.95
N ARG A 225 24.46 5.73 6.74
CA ARG A 225 25.40 4.59 6.80
C ARG A 225 24.70 3.38 7.42
N GLU A 226 23.90 3.60 8.45
CA GLU A 226 23.10 2.55 9.07
C GLU A 226 22.05 1.98 8.09
N PHE A 227 21.35 2.86 7.38
CA PHE A 227 20.42 2.50 6.31
C PHE A 227 21.08 1.57 5.30
N LEU A 228 22.23 1.98 4.75
CA LEU A 228 22.95 1.23 3.72
C LEU A 228 23.51 -0.09 4.24
N ILE A 229 24.12 -0.13 5.42
CA ILE A 229 24.84 -1.33 5.89
C ILE A 229 23.91 -2.35 6.54
N THR A 230 22.86 -1.90 7.22
CA THR A 230 22.04 -2.77 8.07
C THR A 230 20.61 -2.93 7.55
N LYS A 231 19.93 -1.83 7.21
CA LYS A 231 18.48 -1.85 6.92
C LYS A 231 18.17 -2.22 5.46
N TYR A 232 19.08 -1.89 4.55
CA TYR A 232 18.89 -2.00 3.11
C TYR A 232 18.28 -3.32 2.60
N PRO A 233 18.80 -4.52 2.92
CA PRO A 233 18.25 -5.77 2.40
C PRO A 233 16.77 -5.97 2.77
N PHE A 234 16.35 -5.48 3.94
CA PHE A 234 14.98 -5.60 4.42
C PHE A 234 14.07 -4.61 3.70
N LEU A 235 14.50 -3.35 3.65
CA LEU A 235 13.76 -2.28 2.99
C LEU A 235 13.66 -2.51 1.49
N TYR A 236 14.67 -3.11 0.85
CA TYR A 236 14.61 -3.51 -0.55
C TYR A 236 13.46 -4.47 -0.80
N VAL A 237 13.35 -5.56 -0.02
CA VAL A 237 12.27 -6.54 -0.19
C VAL A 237 10.90 -5.92 0.08
N ASP A 238 10.79 -5.08 1.09
CA ASP A 238 9.55 -4.36 1.40
C ASP A 238 9.14 -3.41 0.26
N THR A 239 10.12 -2.70 -0.31
CA THR A 239 9.90 -1.75 -1.41
C THR A 239 9.66 -2.45 -2.74
N LEU A 240 10.20 -3.66 -2.94
CA LEU A 240 10.04 -4.43 -4.17
C LEU A 240 8.56 -4.72 -4.49
N LEU A 241 7.71 -4.77 -3.46
CA LEU A 241 6.27 -4.93 -3.61
C LEU A 241 5.61 -3.76 -4.37
N LYS A 242 6.21 -2.57 -4.36
CA LYS A 242 5.74 -1.43 -5.16
C LYS A 242 5.83 -1.70 -6.67
N VAL A 243 6.74 -2.57 -7.11
CA VAL A 243 6.84 -3.01 -8.52
C VAL A 243 5.68 -3.93 -8.89
N CYS A 244 5.14 -4.68 -7.92
CA CYS A 244 4.04 -5.58 -8.18
C CYS A 244 2.74 -4.80 -8.38
N CYS A 245 2.45 -3.89 -7.45
CA CYS A 245 1.11 -3.35 -7.30
C CYS A 245 1.13 -1.86 -7.00
N GLN A 246 0.13 -1.17 -7.52
CA GLN A 246 -0.08 0.24 -7.24
C GLN A 246 -0.53 0.44 -5.80
N GLU A 247 -0.18 1.60 -5.26
CA GLU A 247 -0.86 2.10 -4.08
C GLU A 247 -2.36 2.25 -4.39
N TRP A 248 -3.17 1.93 -3.39
CA TRP A 248 -4.60 2.04 -3.47
C TRP A 248 -5.09 2.77 -2.22
N TYR A 249 -6.25 3.38 -2.35
CA TYR A 249 -6.86 4.19 -1.32
C TYR A 249 -8.33 3.82 -1.24
N THR A 250 -8.93 3.93 -0.05
CA THR A 250 -10.30 3.45 0.14
C THR A 250 -11.18 4.36 0.96
N ALA A 251 -12.45 4.38 0.59
CA ALA A 251 -13.53 4.92 1.39
C ALA A 251 -14.47 3.77 1.79
N CYS A 252 -14.54 3.50 3.09
CA CYS A 252 -15.33 2.40 3.64
C CYS A 252 -16.77 2.82 3.95
N PHE A 253 -17.69 1.90 3.72
CA PHE A 253 -19.12 1.99 3.96
C PHE A 253 -19.62 0.65 4.51
N MET A 254 -20.81 0.62 5.08
CA MET A 254 -21.44 -0.58 5.61
C MET A 254 -22.77 -0.79 4.88
N SER A 255 -23.16 -2.04 4.70
CA SER A 255 -24.52 -2.36 4.21
C SER A 255 -25.59 -2.34 5.31
N ASP A 256 -25.16 -2.22 6.58
CA ASP A 256 -26.00 -2.24 7.77
C ASP A 256 -25.51 -1.20 8.79
N TYR A 257 -26.44 -0.66 9.59
CA TYR A 257 -26.15 0.30 10.66
C TYR A 257 -26.45 -0.25 12.06
N SER A 258 -27.02 -1.45 12.17
CA SER A 258 -27.60 -1.96 13.42
C SER A 258 -26.58 -2.50 14.42
N ASN A 259 -25.34 -2.75 13.99
CA ASN A 259 -24.32 -3.34 14.86
C ASN A 259 -23.76 -2.30 15.86
N SER A 260 -23.82 -2.60 17.16
CA SER A 260 -23.34 -1.67 18.20
C SER A 260 -21.83 -1.46 18.19
N SER A 261 -21.04 -2.50 17.90
CA SER A 261 -19.58 -2.40 17.85
C SER A 261 -19.13 -1.43 16.75
N VAL A 262 -19.84 -1.38 15.62
CA VAL A 262 -19.59 -0.41 14.54
C VAL A 262 -19.78 1.03 15.05
N TRP A 263 -20.84 1.31 15.81
CA TRP A 263 -21.03 2.63 16.44
C TRP A 263 -19.97 2.94 17.50
N GLY A 264 -19.45 1.94 18.21
CA GLY A 264 -18.33 2.09 19.12
C GLY A 264 -17.06 2.54 18.41
N HIS A 265 -16.61 1.77 17.41
CA HIS A 265 -15.36 2.02 16.70
C HIS A 265 -15.43 3.21 15.73
N TYR A 266 -16.46 3.26 14.89
CA TYR A 266 -16.55 4.23 13.78
C TYR A 266 -17.52 5.38 14.06
N GLY A 267 -18.47 5.16 14.97
CA GLY A 267 -19.37 6.20 15.49
C GLY A 267 -18.81 6.94 16.71
N SER A 268 -17.51 6.84 17.00
CA SER A 268 -16.83 7.55 18.10
C SER A 268 -17.52 7.33 19.45
N ASN A 269 -17.64 6.07 19.88
CA ASN A 269 -18.38 5.68 21.09
C ASN A 269 -19.83 6.21 21.09
N HIS A 270 -20.53 6.04 19.97
CA HIS A 270 -21.92 6.48 19.75
C HIS A 270 -22.17 8.00 19.81
N THR A 271 -21.13 8.84 19.82
CA THR A 271 -21.26 10.31 19.77
C THR A 271 -21.31 10.86 18.35
N GLY A 272 -20.73 10.14 17.39
CA GLY A 272 -20.74 10.47 15.97
C GLY A 272 -22.07 10.22 15.28
N VAL A 273 -22.07 10.27 13.96
CA VAL A 273 -23.26 10.06 13.12
C VAL A 273 -23.02 9.01 12.06
N CYS A 274 -24.09 8.56 11.41
CA CYS A 274 -24.03 7.71 10.24
C CYS A 274 -24.73 8.38 9.06
N LEU A 275 -23.98 8.66 7.99
CA LEU A 275 -24.47 9.18 6.73
C LEU A 275 -25.08 8.04 5.89
N ILE A 276 -26.20 8.30 5.22
CA ILE A 276 -26.89 7.32 4.38
C ILE A 276 -26.76 7.74 2.91
N PHE A 277 -26.05 6.95 2.12
CA PHE A 277 -25.86 7.18 0.68
C PHE A 277 -26.76 6.26 -0.14
N ASN A 278 -27.44 6.81 -1.13
CA ASN A 278 -28.14 6.05 -2.16
C ASN A 278 -27.18 5.76 -3.32
N ALA A 279 -26.98 4.47 -3.62
CA ALA A 279 -26.16 4.07 -4.76
C ALA A 279 -26.95 4.08 -6.07
N GLU A 280 -26.24 4.37 -7.16
CA GLU A 280 -26.69 4.05 -8.51
C GLU A 280 -26.57 2.55 -8.76
N THR A 281 -27.47 1.97 -9.54
CA THR A 281 -27.45 0.53 -9.85
C THR A 281 -27.39 0.33 -11.36
N GLU A 282 -26.42 -0.48 -11.79
CA GLU A 282 -26.18 -0.84 -13.19
C GLU A 282 -25.68 -2.28 -13.23
N ASN A 283 -26.31 -3.14 -14.03
CA ASN A 283 -25.93 -4.55 -14.21
C ASN A 283 -25.63 -5.27 -12.87
N ASP A 284 -26.58 -5.20 -11.92
CA ASP A 284 -26.50 -5.77 -10.56
C ASP A 284 -25.34 -5.26 -9.69
N SER A 285 -24.61 -4.25 -10.14
CA SER A 285 -23.55 -3.58 -9.40
C SER A 285 -24.00 -2.21 -8.91
N HIS A 286 -23.43 -1.79 -7.77
CA HIS A 286 -23.77 -0.52 -7.13
C HIS A 286 -22.60 0.46 -7.23
N TYR A 287 -22.90 1.74 -7.49
CA TYR A 287 -21.89 2.77 -7.74
C TYR A 287 -22.18 4.08 -7.00
N LEU A 288 -21.12 4.85 -6.76
CA LEU A 288 -21.17 6.25 -6.33
C LEU A 288 -20.35 7.11 -7.30
N CYS A 289 -20.97 8.17 -7.83
CA CYS A 289 -20.30 9.18 -8.64
C CYS A 289 -19.70 10.25 -7.73
N LEU A 290 -18.42 10.54 -7.92
CA LEU A 290 -17.63 11.49 -7.14
C LEU A 290 -16.88 12.44 -8.09
N GLU A 291 -16.67 13.68 -7.67
CA GLU A 291 -15.81 14.65 -8.34
C GLU A 291 -14.43 14.66 -7.70
N GLY A 292 -13.39 14.32 -8.46
CA GLY A 292 -12.02 14.17 -7.95
C GLY A 292 -10.97 14.38 -9.03
N VAL A 293 -9.70 14.38 -8.66
CA VAL A 293 -8.60 14.45 -9.62
C VAL A 293 -8.58 13.17 -10.46
N ASN A 294 -8.76 13.28 -11.78
CA ASN A 294 -8.90 12.12 -12.66
C ASN A 294 -7.99 12.16 -13.89
N SER A 295 -7.33 13.29 -14.16
CA SER A 295 -6.43 13.44 -15.30
C SER A 295 -5.34 14.48 -15.04
N ILE A 296 -4.26 14.38 -15.80
CA ILE A 296 -3.13 15.32 -15.79
C ILE A 296 -2.89 15.80 -17.22
N SER A 297 -2.67 17.10 -17.38
CA SER A 297 -2.37 17.75 -18.64
C SER A 297 -1.11 18.59 -18.50
N SER A 298 -0.26 18.61 -19.52
CA SER A 298 0.93 19.46 -19.55
C SER A 298 0.60 20.95 -19.54
N ALA A 299 -0.59 21.35 -20.01
CA ALA A 299 -1.00 22.75 -20.10
C ALA A 299 -1.68 23.28 -18.82
N THR A 300 -2.50 22.44 -18.16
CA THR A 300 -3.35 22.86 -17.02
C THR A 300 -3.00 22.18 -15.71
N GLY A 301 -2.06 21.24 -15.71
CA GLY A 301 -1.73 20.43 -14.54
C GLY A 301 -2.82 19.40 -14.25
N LEU A 302 -3.12 19.20 -12.96
CA LEU A 302 -4.14 18.26 -12.49
C LEU A 302 -5.54 18.79 -12.74
N ASN A 303 -6.38 18.00 -13.39
CA ASN A 303 -7.79 18.33 -13.63
C ASN A 303 -8.71 17.47 -12.76
N ARG A 304 -9.81 18.07 -12.31
CA ARG A 304 -10.89 17.38 -11.60
C ARG A 304 -12.03 17.04 -12.55
N GLY A 305 -12.68 15.91 -12.33
CA GLY A 305 -13.90 15.52 -13.03
C GLY A 305 -14.57 14.32 -12.38
N THR A 306 -15.67 13.88 -13.00
CA THR A 306 -16.48 12.78 -12.49
C THR A 306 -15.74 11.44 -12.55
N ILE A 307 -15.78 10.71 -11.45
CA ILE A 307 -15.24 9.37 -11.25
C ILE A 307 -16.38 8.50 -10.72
N LYS A 308 -16.71 7.43 -11.44
CA LYS A 308 -17.75 6.46 -11.04
C LYS A 308 -17.08 5.27 -10.36
N LEU A 309 -17.24 5.15 -9.04
CA LEU A 309 -16.62 4.08 -8.25
C LEU A 309 -17.66 3.02 -7.85
N LYS A 310 -17.28 1.74 -7.99
CA LYS A 310 -18.09 0.61 -7.58
C LYS A 310 -17.99 0.38 -6.07
N PHE A 311 -19.10 0.06 -5.42
CA PHE A 311 -19.10 -0.51 -4.08
C PHE A 311 -18.67 -1.98 -4.13
N HIS A 312 -17.43 -2.24 -3.72
CA HIS A 312 -16.89 -3.58 -3.61
C HIS A 312 -17.23 -4.19 -2.26
N GLU A 313 -17.99 -5.28 -2.25
CA GLU A 313 -18.26 -6.05 -1.03
C GLU A 313 -16.99 -6.70 -0.49
N ILE A 314 -16.81 -6.63 0.83
CA ILE A 314 -15.71 -7.27 1.54
C ILE A 314 -16.09 -8.68 1.95
N LYS A 315 -15.20 -9.61 1.65
CA LYS A 315 -15.28 -11.03 2.03
C LYS A 315 -14.49 -11.27 3.30
N TYR A 316 -15.08 -12.03 4.21
CA TYR A 316 -14.49 -12.33 5.50
C TYR A 316 -13.99 -13.78 5.51
N GLU A 317 -12.72 -13.96 5.13
CA GLU A 317 -12.11 -15.26 4.88
C GLU A 317 -10.86 -15.45 5.76
N GLU A 318 -10.55 -16.69 6.12
CA GLU A 318 -9.39 -17.02 6.99
C GLU A 318 -8.05 -17.02 6.25
N LYS A 319 -8.06 -17.22 4.93
CA LYS A 319 -6.82 -17.43 4.18
C LYS A 319 -6.88 -16.79 2.81
N GLN A 320 -6.04 -15.79 2.60
CA GLN A 320 -5.70 -15.33 1.26
C GLN A 320 -4.84 -16.40 0.55
N GLY A 321 -5.00 -16.51 -0.76
CA GLY A 321 -4.00 -17.20 -1.58
C GLY A 321 -2.65 -16.48 -1.54
N PHE A 322 -1.63 -17.13 -2.05
CA PHE A 322 -0.32 -16.51 -2.27
C PHE A 322 -0.23 -16.00 -3.71
N PHE A 323 0.57 -14.94 -3.90
CA PHE A 323 0.88 -14.41 -5.22
C PHE A 323 2.37 -14.54 -5.51
N ASP A 324 2.70 -14.94 -6.73
CA ASP A 324 4.09 -15.04 -7.17
C ASP A 324 4.60 -13.71 -7.70
N PHE A 325 5.61 -13.17 -7.03
CA PHE A 325 6.28 -11.91 -7.38
C PHE A 325 6.66 -11.87 -8.86
N PHE A 326 7.27 -12.93 -9.38
CA PHE A 326 7.77 -12.96 -10.76
C PHE A 326 6.66 -13.00 -11.81
N ARG A 327 5.39 -13.13 -11.41
CA ARG A 327 4.22 -13.16 -12.29
C ARG A 327 3.26 -11.99 -12.04
N LEU A 328 3.49 -11.20 -10.97
CA LEU A 328 2.64 -10.10 -10.54
C LEU A 328 3.26 -8.72 -10.80
N LEU A 329 4.05 -8.54 -11.86
CA LEU A 329 4.79 -7.30 -12.14
C LEU A 329 3.95 -6.23 -12.88
N GLY A 330 2.73 -5.98 -12.43
CA GLY A 330 1.76 -5.11 -13.13
C GLY A 330 1.93 -3.61 -12.92
N ASN A 331 2.84 -3.17 -12.04
CA ASN A 331 3.11 -1.75 -11.80
C ASN A 331 4.37 -1.21 -12.51
N ILE A 332 4.79 -1.89 -13.59
CA ILE A 332 5.83 -1.41 -14.50
C ILE A 332 5.40 -1.64 -15.95
N SER A 333 5.97 -0.85 -16.87
CA SER A 333 5.67 -1.00 -18.30
C SER A 333 6.11 -2.36 -18.82
N HIS A 334 5.40 -2.90 -19.83
CA HIS A 334 5.79 -4.16 -20.45
C HIS A 334 7.24 -4.18 -20.96
N PRO A 335 7.75 -3.13 -21.65
CA PRO A 335 9.17 -3.07 -22.01
C PRO A 335 10.12 -3.11 -20.82
N THR A 336 9.79 -2.41 -19.71
CA THR A 336 10.59 -2.47 -18.48
C THR A 336 10.59 -3.88 -17.90
N MET A 337 9.44 -4.53 -17.86
CA MET A 337 9.27 -5.89 -17.35
C MET A 337 10.13 -6.90 -18.13
N GLU A 338 10.07 -6.84 -19.46
CA GLU A 338 10.83 -7.73 -20.34
C GLU A 338 12.34 -7.56 -20.15
N LYS A 339 12.83 -6.32 -20.09
CA LYS A 339 14.27 -6.03 -19.97
C LYS A 339 14.81 -6.26 -18.57
N MET A 340 14.02 -5.93 -17.54
CA MET A 340 14.47 -5.96 -16.15
C MET A 340 14.34 -7.34 -15.52
N TRP A 341 13.31 -8.11 -15.88
CA TRP A 341 12.98 -9.35 -15.19
C TRP A 341 13.03 -10.58 -16.08
N TYR A 342 12.54 -10.51 -17.32
CA TYR A 342 12.29 -11.72 -18.09
C TYR A 342 13.38 -12.11 -19.09
N HIS A 343 14.32 -11.24 -19.42
CA HIS A 343 15.45 -11.59 -20.29
C HIS A 343 16.78 -11.56 -19.55
N ASN A 344 17.68 -12.48 -19.89
CA ASN A 344 19.08 -12.41 -19.48
C ASN A 344 19.94 -11.63 -20.50
N LYS A 345 21.23 -11.45 -20.19
CA LYS A 345 22.20 -10.78 -21.10
C LYS A 345 22.28 -11.41 -22.50
N ASN A 346 21.98 -12.71 -22.63
CA ASN A 346 22.04 -13.46 -23.89
C ASN A 346 20.73 -13.41 -24.69
N GLY A 347 19.70 -12.72 -24.18
CA GLY A 347 18.38 -12.65 -24.80
C GLY A 347 17.50 -13.89 -24.60
N ALA A 348 17.91 -14.84 -23.75
CA ALA A 348 17.03 -15.95 -23.35
C ALA A 348 15.95 -15.41 -22.41
N ARG A 349 14.73 -15.93 -22.57
CA ARG A 349 13.54 -15.45 -21.86
C ARG A 349 13.07 -16.45 -20.80
N SER A 350 12.60 -15.92 -19.66
CA SER A 350 12.14 -16.69 -18.52
C SER A 350 10.77 -17.34 -18.76
N ILE A 351 10.57 -18.52 -18.17
CA ILE A 351 9.27 -19.21 -18.13
C ILE A 351 8.22 -18.41 -17.35
N CYS A 352 8.62 -17.49 -16.48
CA CYS A 352 7.69 -16.66 -15.72
C CYS A 352 6.90 -15.69 -16.61
N ALA A 353 7.33 -15.47 -17.86
CA ALA A 353 6.67 -14.61 -18.82
C ALA A 353 5.71 -15.36 -19.78
N GLU A 354 5.51 -16.68 -19.59
CA GLU A 354 4.69 -17.50 -20.49
C GLU A 354 3.24 -17.00 -20.62
N ASP A 355 2.59 -16.64 -19.50
CA ASP A 355 1.20 -16.17 -19.50
C ASP A 355 1.02 -14.89 -20.33
N ILE A 356 2.00 -13.98 -20.23
CA ILE A 356 2.04 -12.72 -21.00
C ILE A 356 2.17 -13.03 -22.50
N SER A 357 2.98 -14.03 -22.84
CA SER A 357 3.18 -14.50 -24.22
C SER A 357 1.93 -15.10 -24.81
N ALA A 358 1.17 -15.84 -24.00
CA ALA A 358 -0.05 -16.48 -24.42
C ALA A 358 -1.16 -15.44 -24.69
N SER A 359 -1.33 -14.47 -23.80
CA SER A 359 -2.22 -13.33 -24.01
C SER A 359 -1.97 -12.23 -22.97
N ILE A 360 -1.46 -11.08 -23.43
CA ILE A 360 -1.28 -9.89 -22.58
C ILE A 360 -2.60 -9.40 -21.97
N GLU A 361 -3.71 -9.53 -22.69
CA GLU A 361 -5.04 -9.10 -22.22
C GLU A 361 -5.51 -9.96 -21.06
N LYS A 362 -5.45 -11.30 -21.20
CA LYS A 362 -5.82 -12.22 -20.12
C LYS A 362 -4.92 -12.08 -18.89
N TRP A 363 -3.62 -11.89 -19.11
CA TRP A 363 -2.69 -11.63 -18.01
C TRP A 363 -3.07 -10.34 -17.27
N ARG A 364 -3.40 -9.26 -18.00
CA ARG A 364 -3.83 -7.99 -17.42
C ARG A 364 -5.14 -8.13 -16.63
N ASP A 365 -6.11 -8.86 -17.15
CA ASP A 365 -7.38 -9.12 -16.46
C ASP A 365 -7.13 -9.92 -15.16
N SER A 366 -6.32 -10.98 -15.22
CA SER A 366 -5.92 -11.77 -14.06
C SER A 366 -5.15 -10.95 -13.01
N TYR A 367 -4.30 -10.03 -13.45
CA TYR A 367 -3.59 -9.10 -12.57
C TYR A 367 -4.57 -8.19 -11.83
N TRP A 368 -5.53 -7.56 -12.53
CA TRP A 368 -6.51 -6.69 -11.89
C TRP A 368 -7.46 -7.45 -10.96
N ASP A 369 -7.87 -8.66 -11.33
CA ASP A 369 -8.66 -9.52 -10.45
C ASP A 369 -7.90 -9.83 -9.15
N SER A 370 -6.62 -10.20 -9.26
CA SER A 370 -5.72 -10.43 -8.12
C SER A 370 -5.55 -9.17 -7.27
N PHE A 371 -5.38 -8.01 -7.92
CA PHE A 371 -5.24 -6.71 -7.27
C PHE A 371 -6.48 -6.38 -6.43
N TYR A 372 -7.67 -6.49 -7.00
CA TYR A 372 -8.90 -6.22 -6.26
C TYR A 372 -9.19 -7.30 -5.22
N GLN A 373 -8.87 -8.56 -5.48
CA GLN A 373 -9.12 -9.66 -4.53
C GLN A 373 -8.43 -9.41 -3.19
N ALA A 374 -7.14 -9.05 -3.20
CA ALA A 374 -6.39 -8.77 -1.99
C ALA A 374 -6.99 -7.60 -1.17
N ILE A 375 -7.57 -6.62 -1.86
CA ILE A 375 -8.19 -5.44 -1.23
C ILE A 375 -9.57 -5.76 -0.65
N LYS A 376 -10.24 -6.81 -1.14
CA LYS A 376 -11.61 -7.19 -0.77
C LYS A 376 -11.69 -8.25 0.34
N ILE A 377 -10.59 -8.59 0.98
CA ILE A 377 -10.57 -9.63 2.03
C ILE A 377 -10.21 -9.00 3.37
N LYS A 378 -10.93 -9.39 4.42
CA LYS A 378 -10.67 -9.00 5.81
C LYS A 378 -10.80 -10.22 6.71
N THR A 379 -10.16 -10.19 7.88
CA THR A 379 -10.26 -11.30 8.84
C THR A 379 -11.68 -11.45 9.38
N LYS A 380 -12.05 -12.68 9.79
CA LYS A 380 -13.40 -13.01 10.25
C LYS A 380 -13.85 -12.20 11.46
N ASP A 381 -12.92 -11.75 12.30
CA ASP A 381 -13.22 -10.96 13.49
C ASP A 381 -13.95 -9.63 13.15
N TRP A 382 -13.78 -9.13 11.93
CA TRP A 382 -14.44 -7.90 11.46
C TRP A 382 -15.72 -8.14 10.64
N SER A 383 -16.22 -9.38 10.55
CA SER A 383 -17.38 -9.72 9.70
C SER A 383 -18.67 -8.98 10.07
N TYR A 384 -18.75 -8.48 11.30
CA TYR A 384 -19.87 -7.70 11.80
C TYR A 384 -20.03 -6.33 11.10
N GLU A 385 -18.99 -5.81 10.44
CA GLU A 385 -19.03 -4.52 9.74
C GLU A 385 -19.89 -4.57 8.47
N LYS A 386 -19.98 -5.73 7.82
CA LYS A 386 -20.63 -5.92 6.50
C LYS A 386 -20.20 -4.83 5.51
N GLU A 387 -18.88 -4.68 5.42
CA GLU A 387 -18.20 -3.55 4.79
C GLU A 387 -18.31 -3.61 3.25
N HIS A 388 -18.42 -2.43 2.65
CA HIS A 388 -18.20 -2.18 1.24
C HIS A 388 -17.19 -1.06 1.05
N ARG A 389 -16.32 -1.18 0.06
CA ARG A 389 -15.28 -0.19 -0.25
C ARG A 389 -15.50 0.46 -1.60
N LEU A 390 -15.28 1.76 -1.66
CA LEU A 390 -14.90 2.43 -2.90
C LEU A 390 -13.37 2.44 -2.95
N ILE A 391 -12.79 1.96 -4.03
CA ILE A 391 -11.34 1.82 -4.19
C ILE A 391 -10.86 2.82 -5.22
N TRP A 392 -9.83 3.59 -4.88
CA TRP A 392 -9.18 4.55 -5.76
C TRP A 392 -7.70 4.24 -5.90
N HIS A 393 -7.21 4.20 -7.13
CA HIS A 393 -5.79 4.06 -7.46
C HIS A 393 -5.53 4.81 -8.77
N SER A 394 -4.29 5.23 -8.99
CA SER A 394 -3.89 5.88 -10.24
C SER A 394 -2.48 5.49 -10.61
N SER A 395 -2.26 5.26 -11.91
CA SER A 395 -0.94 5.02 -12.47
C SER A 395 -0.27 6.31 -12.98
N LEU A 396 -1.03 7.42 -13.05
CA LEU A 396 -0.61 8.68 -13.68
C LEU A 396 -0.54 9.85 -12.71
N ILE A 397 -1.33 9.79 -11.64
CA ILE A 397 -1.43 10.86 -10.64
C ILE A 397 -0.80 10.35 -9.36
N ASP A 398 0.12 11.13 -8.80
CA ASP A 398 0.62 10.88 -7.47
C ASP A 398 -0.48 11.15 -6.44
N LEU A 399 -0.86 10.11 -5.70
CA LEU A 399 -1.90 10.15 -4.68
C LEU A 399 -1.32 10.19 -3.25
N SER A 400 -0.01 10.38 -3.11
CA SER A 400 0.62 10.59 -1.79
C SER A 400 0.09 11.86 -1.11
N GLU A 401 -0.18 12.90 -1.91
CA GLU A 401 -0.79 14.17 -1.50
C GLU A 401 -2.25 13.99 -1.07
N ILE A 402 -2.56 14.46 0.15
CA ILE A 402 -3.88 14.30 0.78
C ILE A 402 -4.99 14.93 -0.09
N SER A 403 -4.74 16.10 -0.67
CA SER A 403 -5.71 16.85 -1.48
C SER A 403 -6.16 16.10 -2.73
N HIS A 404 -5.32 15.19 -3.26
CA HIS A 404 -5.66 14.35 -4.42
C HIS A 404 -6.55 13.16 -4.04
N ARG A 405 -6.63 12.84 -2.74
CA ARG A 405 -7.44 11.75 -2.17
C ARG A 405 -8.75 12.22 -1.56
N VAL A 406 -9.07 13.49 -1.70
CA VAL A 406 -10.36 14.08 -1.28
C VAL A 406 -11.22 14.29 -2.51
N MET A 407 -12.33 13.55 -2.56
CA MET A 407 -13.32 13.65 -3.63
C MET A 407 -14.64 14.17 -3.10
N ASN A 408 -15.40 14.88 -3.94
CA ASN A 408 -16.68 15.45 -3.57
C ASN A 408 -17.83 14.57 -4.06
N TYR A 409 -18.81 14.27 -3.22
CA TYR A 409 -20.02 13.57 -3.65
C TYR A 409 -21.10 14.56 -4.13
N ASP A 410 -21.93 14.12 -5.08
CA ASP A 410 -23.18 14.82 -5.38
C ASP A 410 -24.08 14.76 -4.14
N PHE A 411 -24.49 15.93 -3.61
CA PHE A 411 -25.36 16.01 -2.44
C PHE A 411 -26.66 15.20 -2.59
N LYS A 412 -27.16 15.03 -3.82
CA LYS A 412 -28.34 14.16 -4.11
C LYS A 412 -28.13 12.69 -3.77
N SER A 413 -26.88 12.23 -3.68
CA SER A 413 -26.54 10.88 -3.24
C SER A 413 -26.69 10.71 -1.71
N LEU A 414 -26.59 11.79 -0.93
CA LEU A 414 -26.77 11.76 0.52
C LEU A 414 -28.26 11.85 0.87
N HIS A 415 -28.82 10.74 1.32
CA HIS A 415 -30.26 10.59 1.57
C HIS A 415 -30.67 10.97 3.00
N GLY A 416 -29.79 10.78 3.97
CA GLY A 416 -30.13 11.00 5.36
C GLY A 416 -28.96 10.87 6.32
N ILE A 417 -29.23 11.22 7.58
CA ILE A 417 -28.28 11.12 8.68
C ILE A 417 -28.94 10.45 9.88
N ILE A 418 -28.24 9.52 10.49
CA ILE A 418 -28.59 8.92 11.77
C ILE A 418 -27.67 9.52 12.83
N PHE A 419 -28.22 10.24 13.80
CA PHE A 419 -27.49 10.68 14.98
C PHE A 419 -27.22 9.49 15.89
N GLY A 420 -26.00 9.39 16.42
CA GLY A 420 -25.65 8.41 17.43
C GLY A 420 -26.43 8.62 18.72
N ILE A 421 -26.45 7.59 19.56
CA ILE A 421 -27.18 7.59 20.85
C ILE A 421 -26.77 8.79 21.71
N ASN A 422 -25.47 9.11 21.69
CA ASN A 422 -24.86 10.14 22.53
C ASN A 422 -24.41 11.37 21.73
N THR A 423 -24.94 11.60 20.52
CA THR A 423 -24.64 12.84 19.80
C THR A 423 -25.23 14.03 20.56
N SER A 424 -24.40 15.05 20.80
CA SER A 424 -24.80 16.27 21.50
C SER A 424 -25.87 17.04 20.72
N ASP A 425 -26.69 17.82 21.42
CA ASP A 425 -27.70 18.64 20.76
C ASP A 425 -27.06 19.81 20.00
N GLU A 426 -25.96 20.36 20.50
CA GLU A 426 -25.16 21.38 19.81
C GLU A 426 -24.69 20.90 18.43
N ASP A 427 -24.18 19.67 18.35
CA ASP A 427 -23.69 19.12 17.10
C ASP A 427 -24.83 18.70 16.16
N LYS A 428 -25.94 18.18 16.70
CA LYS A 428 -27.16 17.96 15.91
C LYS A 428 -27.62 19.26 15.24
N ILE A 429 -27.67 20.37 15.98
CA ILE A 429 -28.09 21.68 15.46
C ILE A 429 -27.16 22.14 14.33
N LYS A 430 -25.84 22.06 14.51
CA LYS A 430 -24.86 22.41 13.47
C LYS A 430 -25.07 21.59 12.19
N ILE A 431 -25.20 20.27 12.33
CA ILE A 431 -25.43 19.35 11.20
C ILE A 431 -26.75 19.69 10.49
N VAL A 432 -27.84 19.89 11.25
CA VAL A 432 -29.15 20.22 10.68
C VAL A 432 -29.10 21.53 9.90
N ASN A 433 -28.38 22.55 10.39
CA ASN A 433 -28.22 23.82 9.68
C ASN A 433 -27.49 23.65 8.35
N ILE A 434 -26.36 22.92 8.34
CA ILE A 434 -25.62 22.61 7.11
C ILE A 434 -26.53 21.89 6.10
N ILE A 435 -27.23 20.84 6.55
CA ILE A 435 -28.12 20.08 5.68
C ILE A 435 -29.26 20.94 5.15
N LYS A 436 -29.85 21.82 5.98
CA LYS A 436 -30.91 22.73 5.57
C LYS A 436 -30.45 23.63 4.43
N GLU A 437 -29.28 24.26 4.57
CA GLU A 437 -28.69 25.11 3.52
C GLU A 437 -28.41 24.33 2.23
N LYS A 438 -27.84 23.13 2.35
CA LYS A 438 -27.57 22.26 1.20
C LYS A 438 -28.86 21.82 0.51
N CYS A 439 -29.88 21.41 1.26
CA CYS A 439 -31.17 21.02 0.71
C CYS A 439 -31.85 22.18 -0.03
N GLN A 440 -31.78 23.41 0.50
CA GLN A 440 -32.25 24.60 -0.19
C GLN A 440 -31.47 24.86 -1.49
N LYS A 441 -30.14 24.79 -1.43
CA LYS A 441 -29.26 24.99 -2.60
C LYS A 441 -29.49 23.99 -3.72
N TYR A 442 -29.71 22.72 -3.39
CA TYR A 442 -29.87 21.61 -4.35
C TYR A 442 -31.34 21.21 -4.58
N GLU A 443 -32.28 21.96 -4.03
CA GLU A 443 -33.74 21.74 -4.14
C GLU A 443 -34.19 20.33 -3.70
N ILE A 444 -33.58 19.81 -2.62
CA ILE A 444 -33.89 18.50 -2.05
C ILE A 444 -34.93 18.64 -0.95
N ASN A 445 -36.08 17.97 -1.10
CA ASN A 445 -37.20 18.05 -0.15
C ASN A 445 -37.43 16.75 0.63
N ASP A 446 -36.70 15.68 0.33
CA ASP A 446 -36.91 14.32 0.86
C ASP A 446 -35.77 13.81 1.75
N PHE A 447 -34.93 14.71 2.27
CA PHE A 447 -33.88 14.36 3.23
C PHE A 447 -34.46 13.89 4.56
N SER A 448 -33.85 12.85 5.16
CA SER A 448 -34.34 12.28 6.42
C SER A 448 -33.30 12.27 7.54
N PHE A 449 -33.67 12.81 8.69
CA PHE A 449 -32.95 12.66 9.95
C PHE A 449 -33.52 11.51 10.78
N TYR A 450 -32.62 10.81 11.47
CA TYR A 450 -32.95 9.72 12.37
C TYR A 450 -32.16 9.84 13.68
N GLN A 451 -32.71 9.27 14.75
CA GLN A 451 -32.01 9.08 16.03
C GLN A 451 -31.78 7.58 16.25
N ALA A 452 -30.54 7.19 16.52
CA ALA A 452 -30.21 5.83 16.94
C ALA A 452 -30.63 5.60 18.40
N TYR A 453 -31.09 4.39 18.71
CA TYR A 453 -31.35 3.91 20.06
C TYR A 453 -31.02 2.42 20.15
N PHE A 454 -30.65 1.95 21.34
CA PHE A 454 -30.43 0.53 21.58
C PHE A 454 -31.78 -0.17 21.86
N CYS A 455 -32.10 -1.18 21.07
CA CYS A 455 -33.29 -2.01 21.26
C CYS A 455 -32.89 -3.24 22.09
N PHE A 456 -33.39 -3.32 23.33
CA PHE A 456 -33.05 -4.42 24.24
C PHE A 456 -33.63 -5.77 23.80
N ASP A 457 -34.80 -5.77 23.16
CA ASP A 457 -35.44 -7.01 22.68
C ASP A 457 -34.63 -7.67 21.55
N ASP A 458 -34.18 -6.87 20.59
CA ASP A 458 -33.43 -7.36 19.42
C ASP A 458 -31.90 -7.31 19.62
N GLN A 459 -31.44 -6.78 20.76
CA GLN A 459 -30.04 -6.55 21.12
C GLN A 459 -29.20 -5.86 20.02
N CYS A 460 -29.81 -4.87 19.35
CA CYS A 460 -29.19 -4.15 18.24
C CYS A 460 -29.56 -2.66 18.25
N ILE A 461 -28.84 -1.87 17.45
CA ILE A 461 -29.15 -0.46 17.23
C ILE A 461 -30.29 -0.35 16.22
N LYS A 462 -31.38 0.30 16.62
CA LYS A 462 -32.45 0.72 15.73
C LYS A 462 -32.41 2.23 15.54
N LYS A 463 -33.15 2.71 14.54
CA LYS A 463 -33.29 4.13 14.26
C LYS A 463 -34.76 4.53 14.23
N ILE A 464 -35.08 5.70 14.75
CA ILE A 464 -36.41 6.32 14.62
C ILE A 464 -36.29 7.60 13.80
N GLN A 465 -37.23 7.84 12.89
CA GLN A 465 -37.22 9.02 12.04
C GLN A 465 -37.67 10.26 12.84
N LEU A 466 -36.90 11.34 12.74
CA LEU A 466 -37.18 12.61 13.40
C LEU A 466 -38.06 13.48 12.50
N LYS A 467 -39.36 13.14 12.42
CA LYS A 467 -40.30 13.75 11.46
C LYS A 467 -40.35 15.28 11.52
N SER A 468 -40.38 15.88 12.72
CA SER A 468 -40.42 17.33 12.90
C SER A 468 -39.16 18.05 12.39
N LEU A 469 -37.99 17.42 12.50
CA LEU A 469 -36.75 17.97 11.91
C LEU A 469 -36.78 17.93 10.38
N ASN A 470 -37.43 16.93 9.79
CA ASN A 470 -37.57 16.85 8.33
C ASN A 470 -38.49 17.96 7.78
N GLU A 471 -39.41 18.49 8.58
CA GLU A 471 -40.22 19.65 8.19
C GLU A 471 -39.38 20.92 8.04
N ILE A 472 -38.30 21.08 8.81
CA ILE A 472 -37.37 22.22 8.71
C ILE A 472 -36.68 22.25 7.34
N VAL A 473 -36.40 21.10 6.76
CA VAL A 473 -35.81 20.97 5.42
C VAL A 473 -36.82 21.29 4.32
N LYS A 474 -38.08 20.91 4.50
CA LYS A 474 -39.18 21.15 3.53
C LYS A 474 -39.73 22.56 3.56
N ALA A 475 -39.63 23.23 4.70
CA ALA A 475 -40.11 24.59 4.85
C ALA A 475 -39.24 25.55 4.03
N LYS A 476 -39.73 25.96 2.86
CA LYS A 476 -39.26 27.19 2.21
C LYS A 476 -39.49 28.34 3.18
N SER A 477 -38.44 28.73 3.91
CA SER A 477 -38.23 30.04 4.54
C SER A 477 -39.48 30.83 4.98
N ASN A 478 -40.42 30.25 5.73
CA ASN A 478 -41.64 30.97 6.19
C ASN A 478 -42.28 30.34 7.44
N ILE A 479 -41.50 29.98 8.47
CA ILE A 479 -42.08 29.47 9.74
C ILE A 479 -41.80 30.36 10.97
N PHE A 480 -41.21 31.54 10.79
CA PHE A 480 -41.22 32.54 11.87
C PHE A 480 -41.51 33.94 11.33
N GLN A 481 -42.80 34.23 11.15
CA GLN A 481 -43.38 35.55 11.36
C GLN A 481 -44.42 35.43 12.47
#